data_AF-A0AB73KWS9-F1
#
_entry.id   AF-A0AB73KWS9-F1
#
_cell.length_a   1.000
_cell.length_b   1.000
_cell.length_c   1.000
_cell.angle_alpha   90.00
_cell.angle_beta   90.00
_cell.angle_gamma   90.00
#
_symmetry.space_group_name_H-M   'P 1'
#
loop_
_entity.id
_entity.type
_entity.pdbx_description
1 polymer ?
#
loop_
_entity_poly.entity_id
_entity_poly.type
_entity_poly.pdbx_seq_one_letter_code
_entity_poly.pdbx_strand_id
1 'polypeptide(L)'
;ATAATACTGIKDGSSPDRTISTPATGTAAITTSTRPSRAPAPASAAANWTALARGLDGKLVRPSDATYKTARQLYNTRFDALKPAAVAYVANETDIQECLAFARAQRTPVAIRNGGHSYAGWSSGNGRLVIDISKLAQVKPDGTIGAGSKLIAFYQGLARNRRTMP
;
A
#
# COMPACT_ATOMS: atom_id res chain seq x y z
N ALA A 1 24.68 -45.12 32.90
CA ALA A 1 24.10 -45.68 34.15
C ALA A 1 23.48 -44.51 34.90
N THR A 2 22.16 -44.30 34.88
CA THR A 2 21.04 -45.01 35.53
C THR A 2 20.43 -43.99 36.49
N ALA A 3 19.10 -43.95 36.50
CA ALA A 3 18.26 -42.94 37.08
C ALA A 3 17.91 -43.17 38.57
N ALA A 4 17.10 -42.24 39.08
CA ALA A 4 16.06 -42.42 40.11
C ALA A 4 16.59 -42.48 41.57
N THR A 5 15.89 -42.09 42.64
CA THR A 5 14.46 -42.18 43.02
C THR A 5 14.27 -41.31 44.28
N ALA A 6 13.30 -40.38 44.31
CA ALA A 6 12.07 -40.36 45.14
C ALA A 6 12.19 -40.57 46.67
N CYS A 7 11.47 -39.72 47.41
CA CYS A 7 10.88 -40.06 48.71
C CYS A 7 9.38 -39.72 48.70
N THR A 8 8.61 -40.74 49.06
CA THR A 8 7.16 -40.91 49.11
C THR A 8 6.50 -40.34 50.36
N GLY A 9 5.18 -40.10 50.29
CA GLY A 9 4.30 -40.00 51.46
C GLY A 9 2.82 -39.89 51.06
N ILE A 10 2.05 -40.95 51.32
CA ILE A 10 0.66 -41.22 50.89
C ILE A 10 -0.29 -41.18 52.11
N LYS A 11 -1.59 -40.92 51.84
CA LYS A 11 -2.83 -41.54 52.38
C LYS A 11 -3.82 -40.52 52.95
N ASP A 12 -5.14 -40.63 52.85
CA ASP A 12 -6.14 -41.34 52.02
C ASP A 12 -7.50 -40.81 52.51
N GLY A 13 -8.54 -40.76 51.66
CA GLY A 13 -9.93 -40.83 52.16
C GLY A 13 -11.03 -40.04 51.44
N SER A 14 -11.89 -40.79 50.74
CA SER A 14 -13.33 -40.58 50.48
C SER A 14 -13.82 -39.72 49.28
N SER A 15 -14.27 -40.44 48.26
CA SER A 15 -15.31 -40.09 47.25
C SER A 15 -16.72 -40.14 47.87
N PRO A 16 -17.81 -39.58 47.28
CA PRO A 16 -18.14 -39.70 45.85
C PRO A 16 -18.85 -38.51 45.15
N ASP A 17 -18.85 -38.62 43.82
CA ASP A 17 -19.88 -38.25 42.84
C ASP A 17 -20.47 -36.83 42.83
N ARG A 18 -20.01 -36.03 41.86
CA ARG A 18 -20.77 -34.88 41.32
C ARG A 18 -20.58 -34.79 39.81
N THR A 19 -21.58 -35.31 39.12
CA THR A 19 -22.11 -34.90 37.81
C THR A 19 -21.54 -33.60 37.23
N ILE A 20 -20.86 -33.73 36.09
CA ILE A 20 -20.42 -32.63 35.23
C ILE A 20 -21.60 -32.24 34.33
N SER A 21 -22.20 -31.07 34.57
CA SER A 21 -23.14 -30.43 33.64
C SER A 21 -22.37 -29.59 32.63
N THR A 22 -22.42 -29.99 31.36
CA THR A 22 -21.97 -29.22 30.19
C THR A 22 -22.86 -27.99 29.95
N PRO A 23 -22.32 -26.78 29.73
CA PRO A 23 -23.11 -25.66 29.22
C PRO A 23 -23.33 -25.80 27.71
N ALA A 24 -24.56 -25.48 27.30
CA ALA A 24 -25.08 -25.60 25.95
C ALA A 24 -24.47 -24.57 24.97
N THR A 25 -24.20 -25.04 23.75
CA THR A 25 -23.82 -24.25 22.57
C THR A 25 -24.92 -23.27 22.19
N GLY A 26 -24.69 -21.97 22.40
CA GLY A 26 -25.50 -20.90 21.85
C GLY A 26 -25.04 -20.57 20.42
N THR A 27 -25.83 -20.95 19.42
CA THR A 27 -25.60 -20.60 18.01
C THR A 27 -26.02 -19.14 17.77
N ALA A 28 -25.05 -18.22 17.77
CA ALA A 28 -25.29 -16.84 17.34
C ALA A 28 -25.35 -16.77 15.80
N ALA A 29 -26.49 -16.31 15.27
CA ALA A 29 -26.73 -16.15 13.84
C ALA A 29 -25.89 -15.01 13.25
N ILE A 30 -25.08 -15.31 12.24
CA ILE A 30 -24.32 -14.34 11.46
C ILE A 30 -25.29 -13.63 10.50
N THR A 31 -25.62 -12.38 10.77
CA THR A 31 -26.41 -11.55 9.86
C THR A 31 -25.51 -11.02 8.74
N THR A 32 -25.66 -11.55 7.53
CA THR A 32 -24.94 -11.09 6.33
C THR A 32 -25.57 -9.79 5.80
N SER A 33 -24.99 -8.65 6.16
CA SER A 33 -25.33 -7.35 5.56
C SER A 33 -24.87 -7.32 4.10
N THR A 34 -25.82 -7.49 3.17
CA THR A 34 -25.56 -7.48 1.74
C THR A 34 -25.47 -6.03 1.26
N ARG A 35 -24.26 -5.56 0.98
CA ARG A 35 -24.02 -4.23 0.38
C ARG A 35 -24.52 -4.23 -1.08
N PRO A 36 -25.31 -3.25 -1.52
CA PRO A 36 -25.74 -3.19 -2.91
C PRO A 36 -24.54 -3.02 -3.84
N SER A 37 -24.44 -3.93 -4.80
CA SER A 37 -23.45 -3.94 -5.87
C SER A 37 -23.73 -2.78 -6.83
N ARG A 38 -22.76 -1.85 -6.96
CA ARG A 38 -22.84 -0.74 -7.91
C ARG A 38 -22.75 -1.29 -9.33
N ALA A 39 -23.78 -1.04 -10.14
CA ALA A 39 -23.82 -1.40 -11.55
C ALA A 39 -22.60 -0.86 -12.33
N PRO A 40 -22.09 -1.58 -13.35
CA PRO A 40 -21.02 -1.08 -14.19
C PRO A 40 -21.54 0.09 -15.02
N ALA A 41 -20.90 1.24 -14.87
CA ALA A 41 -21.21 2.42 -15.66
C ALA A 41 -20.71 2.25 -17.10
N PRO A 42 -21.31 2.96 -18.09
CA PRO A 42 -20.95 2.81 -19.48
C PRO A 42 -19.47 3.12 -19.72
N ALA A 43 -18.90 2.42 -20.72
CA ALA A 43 -17.50 2.52 -21.12
C ALA A 43 -17.07 3.99 -21.28
N SER A 44 -15.98 4.32 -20.59
CA SER A 44 -15.42 5.66 -20.48
C SER A 44 -15.27 6.31 -21.86
N ALA A 45 -15.78 7.53 -22.02
CA ALA A 45 -15.18 8.46 -22.98
C ALA A 45 -13.66 8.40 -22.78
N ALA A 46 -12.89 8.31 -23.87
CA ALA A 46 -11.44 8.12 -23.79
C ALA A 46 -10.86 9.14 -22.80
N ALA A 47 -10.16 8.64 -21.77
CA ALA A 47 -9.68 9.49 -20.69
C ALA A 47 -8.83 10.63 -21.28
N ASN A 48 -9.15 11.88 -20.92
CA ASN A 48 -8.51 13.05 -21.51
C ASN A 48 -7.12 13.31 -20.89
N TRP A 49 -6.16 12.43 -21.19
CA TRP A 49 -4.78 12.50 -20.70
C TRP A 49 -4.07 13.79 -21.10
N THR A 50 -4.48 14.39 -22.22
CA THR A 50 -3.90 15.66 -22.70
C THR A 50 -4.29 16.83 -21.81
N ALA A 51 -5.52 16.86 -21.30
CA ALA A 51 -5.93 17.88 -20.32
C ALA A 51 -5.15 17.72 -19.01
N LEU A 52 -5.05 16.49 -18.49
CA LEU A 52 -4.25 16.22 -17.29
C LEU A 52 -2.80 16.66 -17.49
N ALA A 53 -2.16 16.29 -18.61
CA ALA A 53 -0.77 16.66 -18.87
C ALA A 53 -0.53 18.18 -18.90
N ARG A 54 -1.54 18.99 -19.28
CA ARG A 54 -1.45 20.46 -19.28
C ARG A 54 -1.68 21.08 -17.91
N GLY A 55 -2.44 20.41 -17.05
CA GLY A 55 -2.73 20.86 -15.68
C GLY A 55 -1.64 20.51 -14.67
N LEU A 56 -0.68 19.66 -15.04
CA LEU A 56 0.44 19.30 -14.18
C LEU A 56 1.66 20.19 -14.43
N ASP A 57 2.27 20.66 -13.36
CA ASP A 57 3.63 21.21 -13.39
C ASP A 57 4.68 20.10 -13.60
N GLY A 58 4.32 18.90 -13.15
CA GLY A 58 5.07 17.67 -13.32
C GLY A 58 5.01 17.10 -14.74
N LYS A 59 5.45 15.84 -14.86
CA LYS A 59 5.50 15.14 -16.16
C LYS A 59 4.52 13.99 -16.18
N LEU A 60 3.61 13.97 -17.15
CA LEU A 60 2.82 12.79 -17.48
C LEU A 60 3.52 11.96 -18.56
N VAL A 61 3.70 10.67 -18.30
CA VAL A 61 4.26 9.69 -19.24
C VAL A 61 3.17 8.67 -19.61
N ARG A 62 2.93 8.51 -20.90
CA ARG A 62 1.85 7.69 -21.49
C ARG A 62 2.44 6.58 -22.36
N PRO A 63 1.68 5.52 -22.68
CA PRO A 63 2.16 4.40 -23.51
C PRO A 63 2.77 4.79 -24.85
N SER A 64 2.36 5.92 -25.44
CA SER A 64 2.89 6.47 -26.69
C SER A 64 4.26 7.14 -26.54
N ASP A 65 4.68 7.49 -25.33
CA ASP A 65 5.90 8.25 -25.10
C ASP A 65 7.11 7.30 -25.00
N ALA A 66 8.24 7.67 -25.60
CA ALA A 66 9.45 6.84 -25.64
C ALA A 66 9.96 6.40 -24.25
N THR A 67 9.76 7.24 -23.23
CA THR A 67 10.18 6.96 -21.85
C THR A 67 9.24 6.03 -21.08
N TYR A 68 8.11 5.60 -21.66
CA TYR A 68 7.12 4.80 -20.95
C TYR A 68 7.63 3.43 -20.51
N LYS A 69 8.42 2.77 -21.36
CA LYS A 69 8.94 1.42 -21.07
C LYS A 69 9.73 1.39 -19.77
N THR A 70 10.52 2.42 -19.50
CA THR A 70 11.28 2.56 -18.25
C THR A 70 10.42 3.15 -17.13
N ALA A 71 9.59 4.16 -17.42
CA ALA A 71 8.76 4.83 -16.40
C ALA A 71 7.77 3.91 -15.68
N ARG A 72 7.26 2.86 -16.36
CA ARG A 72 6.29 1.91 -15.78
C ARG A 72 6.92 0.84 -14.89
N GLN A 73 8.23 0.63 -14.97
CA GLN A 73 8.91 -0.44 -14.25
C GLN A 73 8.90 -0.18 -12.74
N LEU A 74 8.89 -1.27 -11.99
CA LEU A 74 9.08 -1.28 -10.54
C LEU A 74 10.49 -1.79 -10.24
N TYR A 75 10.88 -1.75 -8.97
CA TYR A 75 12.14 -2.36 -8.54
C TYR A 75 12.16 -3.88 -8.77
N ASN A 76 11.04 -4.54 -8.47
CA ASN A 76 10.90 -5.98 -8.68
C ASN A 76 10.45 -6.27 -10.12
N THR A 77 11.36 -6.84 -10.90
CA THR A 77 11.18 -7.15 -12.33
C THR A 77 10.08 -8.16 -12.61
N ARG A 78 9.61 -8.92 -11.60
CA ARG A 78 8.41 -9.78 -11.72
C ARG A 78 7.19 -9.01 -12.24
N PHE A 79 7.12 -7.70 -11.98
CA PHE A 79 6.01 -6.85 -12.38
C PHE A 79 6.24 -6.09 -13.69
N ASP A 80 7.32 -6.39 -14.43
CA ASP A 80 7.62 -5.75 -15.71
C ASP A 80 6.60 -6.04 -16.82
N ALA A 81 5.62 -6.91 -16.60
CA ALA A 81 4.50 -7.10 -17.52
C ALA A 81 3.36 -6.08 -17.29
N LEU A 82 3.34 -5.34 -16.18
CA LEU A 82 2.25 -4.42 -15.85
C LEU A 82 2.20 -3.22 -16.80
N LYS A 83 1.00 -2.86 -17.25
CA LYS A 83 0.74 -1.77 -18.20
C LYS A 83 -0.15 -0.68 -17.59
N PRO A 84 0.40 0.22 -16.76
CA PRO A 84 -0.30 1.43 -16.31
C PRO A 84 -0.87 2.24 -17.48
N ALA A 85 -2.00 2.88 -17.28
CA ALA A 85 -2.58 3.77 -18.28
C ALA A 85 -1.71 5.02 -18.48
N ALA A 86 -1.12 5.54 -17.39
CA ALA A 86 -0.13 6.60 -17.41
C ALA A 86 0.68 6.62 -16.10
N VAL A 87 1.81 7.32 -16.11
CA VAL A 87 2.65 7.60 -14.94
C VAL A 87 2.79 9.11 -14.82
N ALA A 88 2.28 9.69 -13.74
CA ALA A 88 2.40 11.11 -13.43
C ALA A 88 3.51 11.33 -12.40
N TYR A 89 4.61 11.96 -12.80
CA TYR A 89 5.66 12.43 -11.91
C TYR A 89 5.30 13.81 -11.38
N VAL A 90 4.66 13.85 -10.21
CA VAL A 90 4.18 15.10 -9.61
C VAL A 90 5.36 15.97 -9.15
N ALA A 91 5.24 17.28 -9.30
CA ALA A 91 6.23 18.26 -8.88
C ALA A 91 5.90 18.88 -7.51
N ASN A 92 4.62 18.93 -7.14
CA ASN A 92 4.10 19.54 -5.91
C ASN A 92 2.77 18.88 -5.47
N GLU A 93 2.16 19.40 -4.41
CA GLU A 93 0.89 18.92 -3.87
C GLU A 93 -0.31 19.22 -4.79
N THR A 94 -0.27 20.32 -5.55
CA THR A 94 -1.34 20.69 -6.49
C THR A 94 -1.44 19.66 -7.62
N ASP A 95 -0.32 19.16 -8.12
CA ASP A 95 -0.29 18.04 -9.08
C ASP A 95 -0.97 16.77 -8.55
N ILE A 96 -0.85 16.48 -7.25
CA ILE A 96 -1.53 15.34 -6.62
C ILE A 96 -3.03 15.56 -6.64
N GLN A 97 -3.48 16.77 -6.26
CA GLN A 97 -4.90 17.13 -6.28
C GLN A 97 -5.49 16.99 -7.69
N GLU A 98 -4.78 17.48 -8.71
CA GLU A 98 -5.20 17.39 -10.11
C GLU A 98 -5.27 15.93 -10.58
N CYS A 99 -4.26 15.11 -10.26
CA CYS A 99 -4.28 13.68 -10.59
C CYS A 99 -5.46 12.94 -9.94
N LEU A 100 -5.78 13.24 -8.68
CA LEU A 100 -6.89 12.61 -7.96
C LEU A 100 -8.25 13.09 -8.47
N ALA A 101 -8.39 14.39 -8.78
CA ALA A 101 -9.58 14.95 -9.40
C ALA A 101 -9.84 14.31 -10.77
N PHE A 102 -8.80 14.21 -11.60
CA PHE A 102 -8.85 13.51 -12.88
C PHE A 102 -9.24 12.04 -12.71
N ALA A 103 -8.59 11.31 -11.80
CA ALA A 103 -8.86 9.90 -11.57
C ALA A 103 -10.32 9.66 -11.13
N ARG A 104 -10.87 10.56 -10.29
CA ARG A 104 -12.27 10.53 -9.88
C ARG A 104 -13.22 10.80 -11.05
N ALA A 105 -12.94 11.83 -11.85
CA ALA A 105 -13.77 12.22 -13.00
C ALA A 105 -13.80 11.13 -14.08
N GLN A 106 -12.64 10.54 -14.38
CA GLN A 106 -12.46 9.51 -15.40
C GLN A 106 -12.63 8.09 -14.88
N ARG A 107 -12.99 7.93 -13.59
CA ARG A 107 -13.09 6.63 -12.87
C ARG A 107 -11.86 5.73 -13.09
N THR A 108 -10.69 6.35 -13.19
CA THR A 108 -9.42 5.66 -13.41
C THR A 108 -8.87 5.14 -12.08
N PRO A 109 -8.58 3.84 -11.94
CA PRO A 109 -7.96 3.34 -10.72
C PRO A 109 -6.57 3.93 -10.52
N VAL A 110 -6.21 4.22 -9.27
CA VAL A 110 -4.94 4.86 -8.92
C VAL A 110 -3.99 3.83 -8.29
N ALA A 111 -2.69 4.02 -8.50
CA ALA A 111 -1.62 3.45 -7.70
C ALA A 111 -0.68 4.57 -7.25
N ILE A 112 -0.30 4.59 -5.98
CA ILE A 112 0.66 5.57 -5.46
C ILE A 112 2.05 4.95 -5.45
N ARG A 113 3.05 5.70 -5.91
CA ARG A 113 4.43 5.24 -6.01
C ARG A 113 5.41 6.27 -5.46
N ASN A 114 6.33 5.80 -4.63
CA ASN A 114 7.59 6.49 -4.34
C ASN A 114 8.76 5.63 -4.90
N GLY A 115 9.39 4.80 -4.07
CA GLY A 115 10.54 3.97 -4.50
C GLY A 115 10.18 2.73 -5.32
N GLY A 116 8.91 2.34 -5.39
CA GLY A 116 8.48 1.17 -6.18
C GLY A 116 8.91 -0.20 -5.63
N HIS A 117 9.20 -0.28 -4.32
CA HIS A 117 9.69 -1.49 -3.64
C HIS A 117 8.58 -2.39 -3.04
N SER A 118 7.30 -2.15 -3.35
CA SER A 118 6.22 -3.04 -2.88
C SER A 118 6.40 -4.45 -3.45
N TYR A 119 6.62 -5.44 -2.59
CA TYR A 119 6.75 -6.85 -2.99
C TYR A 119 5.47 -7.44 -3.59
N ALA A 120 4.32 -6.87 -3.25
CA ALA A 120 3.03 -7.21 -3.85
C ALA A 120 2.74 -6.42 -5.14
N GLY A 121 3.64 -5.53 -5.58
CA GLY A 121 3.49 -4.76 -6.81
C GLY A 121 2.48 -3.60 -6.75
N TRP A 122 2.07 -3.18 -5.55
CA TRP A 122 1.00 -2.17 -5.37
C TRP A 122 1.36 -0.75 -5.84
N SER A 123 2.63 -0.50 -6.14
CA SER A 123 3.08 0.75 -6.73
C SER A 123 2.84 0.84 -8.25
N SER A 124 2.15 -0.13 -8.85
CA SER A 124 1.79 -0.16 -10.27
C SER A 124 0.49 -0.94 -10.47
N GLY A 125 0.08 -1.12 -11.73
CA GLY A 125 -1.04 -1.98 -12.11
C GLY A 125 -1.57 -1.69 -13.51
N ASN A 126 -2.20 -2.68 -14.11
CA ASN A 126 -2.80 -2.55 -15.45
C ASN A 126 -3.91 -1.49 -15.46
N GLY A 127 -3.88 -0.59 -16.43
CA GLY A 127 -4.91 0.45 -16.61
C GLY A 127 -4.95 1.50 -15.51
N ARG A 128 -3.98 1.52 -14.58
CA ARG A 128 -3.95 2.47 -13.46
C ARG A 128 -3.24 3.76 -13.85
N LEU A 129 -3.66 4.88 -13.26
CA LEU A 129 -2.84 6.07 -13.16
C LEU A 129 -1.87 5.88 -11.99
N VAL A 130 -0.57 5.79 -12.30
CA VAL A 130 0.48 5.76 -11.28
C VAL A 130 0.82 7.21 -10.92
N ILE A 131 0.58 7.60 -9.69
CA ILE A 131 1.00 8.91 -9.15
C ILE A 131 2.33 8.70 -8.44
N ASP A 132 3.39 9.20 -9.07
CA ASP A 132 4.76 9.08 -8.60
C ASP A 132 5.18 10.35 -7.85
N ILE A 133 5.30 10.22 -6.53
CA ILE A 133 5.63 11.31 -5.61
C ILE A 133 7.14 11.43 -5.35
N SER A 134 7.99 10.70 -6.07
CA SER A 134 9.43 10.61 -5.77
C SER A 134 10.19 11.94 -5.87
N LYS A 135 9.62 12.96 -6.51
CA LYS A 135 10.18 14.32 -6.55
C LYS A 135 9.89 15.14 -5.28
N LEU A 136 8.90 14.73 -4.47
CA LEU A 136 8.56 15.36 -3.20
C LEU A 136 9.50 14.88 -2.07
N ALA A 137 10.80 14.98 -2.28
CA ALA A 137 11.85 14.31 -1.49
C ALA A 137 12.66 15.26 -0.60
N GLN A 138 12.08 16.39 -0.19
CA GLN A 138 12.80 17.37 0.64
C GLN A 138 12.98 16.87 2.08
N VAL A 139 14.17 17.13 2.64
CA VAL A 139 14.48 16.90 4.06
C VAL A 139 14.85 18.24 4.66
N LYS A 140 13.98 18.78 5.51
CA LYS A 140 14.16 20.11 6.11
C LYS A 140 14.86 20.01 7.49
N PRO A 141 15.61 21.04 7.89
CA PRO A 141 16.32 21.04 9.18
C PRO A 141 15.41 20.97 10.42
N ASP A 142 14.16 21.39 10.27
CA ASP A 142 13.11 21.34 11.30
C ASP A 142 12.56 19.92 11.52
N GLY A 143 13.02 18.93 10.75
CA GLY A 143 12.56 17.55 10.82
C GLY A 143 11.42 17.22 9.87
N THR A 144 10.93 18.17 9.07
CA THR A 144 9.92 17.90 8.05
C THR A 144 10.51 17.09 6.89
N ILE A 145 9.91 15.94 6.60
CA ILE A 145 10.35 15.02 5.54
C ILE A 145 9.27 14.90 4.47
N GLY A 146 9.64 15.14 3.21
CA GLY A 146 8.76 14.95 2.07
C GLY A 146 8.48 13.47 1.83
N ALA A 147 7.23 13.13 1.54
CA ALA A 147 6.76 11.76 1.36
C ALA A 147 7.44 10.99 0.21
N GLY A 148 8.05 11.72 -0.73
CA GLY A 148 8.86 11.18 -1.82
C GLY A 148 10.29 10.84 -1.44
N SER A 149 10.72 11.11 -0.21
CA SER A 149 12.11 10.89 0.21
C SER A 149 12.45 9.40 0.14
N LYS A 150 13.51 9.07 -0.60
CA LYS A 150 14.11 7.73 -0.59
C LYS A 150 15.10 7.62 0.55
N LEU A 151 15.31 6.40 1.08
CA LEU A 151 16.13 6.17 2.26
C LEU A 151 17.53 6.80 2.18
N ILE A 152 18.20 6.67 1.03
CA ILE A 152 19.54 7.26 0.85
C ILE A 152 19.52 8.79 0.90
N ALA A 153 18.54 9.44 0.25
CA ALA A 153 18.41 10.89 0.26
C ALA A 153 17.99 11.40 1.65
N PHE A 154 17.15 10.63 2.35
CA PHE A 154 16.77 10.89 3.73
C PHE A 154 17.99 10.92 4.66
N TYR A 155 18.79 9.86 4.69
CA TYR A 155 19.98 9.82 5.54
C TYR A 155 21.03 10.86 5.15
N GLN A 156 21.21 11.13 3.86
CA GLN A 156 22.08 12.23 3.42
C GLN A 156 21.60 13.58 3.94
N GLY A 157 20.28 13.83 3.92
CA GLY A 157 19.67 15.04 4.48
C GLY A 157 19.85 15.13 6.00
N LEU A 158 19.66 14.04 6.73
CA LEU A 158 19.88 14.00 8.17
C LEU A 158 21.35 14.23 8.54
N ALA A 159 22.27 13.57 7.83
CA ALA A 159 23.70 13.69 8.07
C ALA A 159 24.19 15.14 7.89
N ARG A 160 23.72 15.84 6.84
CA ARG A 160 24.01 17.27 6.64
C ARG A 160 23.54 18.15 7.80
N ASN A 161 22.46 17.74 8.47
CA ASN A 161 21.91 18.42 9.63
C ASN A 161 22.41 17.87 10.98
N ARG A 162 23.42 16.97 10.98
CA ARG A 162 23.96 16.31 12.18
C ARG A 162 22.90 15.60 13.01
N ARG A 163 21.93 14.98 12.34
CA ARG A 163 20.84 14.20 12.95
C ARG A 163 20.91 12.75 12.50
N THR A 164 20.29 11.87 13.28
CA THR A 164 20.06 10.47 12.93
C THR A 164 18.66 10.07 13.40
N MET A 165 18.00 9.19 12.65
CA MET A 165 16.70 8.62 12.97
C MET A 165 16.70 7.18 12.42
N PRO A 166 16.14 6.19 13.14
CA PRO A 166 15.99 4.84 12.61
C PRO A 166 15.09 4.82 11.36
#